data_AF-G9YBT5-F1
#
_entry.id   AF-G9YBT5-F1
#
_cell.length_a   1.000
_cell.length_b   1.000
_cell.length_c   1.000
_cell.angle_alpha   90.00
_cell.angle_beta   90.00
_cell.angle_gamma   90.00
#
_symmetry.space_group_name_H-M   'P 1'
#
loop_
_entity.id
_entity.type
_entity.pdbx_description
1 polymer ?
#
loop_
_entity_poly.entity_id
_entity_poly.type
_entity_poly.pdbx_seq_one_letter_code
_entity_poly.pdbx_strand_id
1 'polypeptide(L)'
;MLTACDSKENIAAQQVKDKASVHKLLSETYRALCGRYPGSLPEQYIARKKMLSSYFQNELVESAMKFVSESSPRCYFPDLVENSIYIDGSNAEAVVYSSKNRAYAVPVELKRRWLDGHWQISAINFELVQQYLKTSQPSPLLTAQIQEIQERAQVQESEYPAQSVEQEQPETLWDTVVRWIFNVLKALAILVAILAAACVFYAWRYVMMGGHRKFEAQCKKAPVSSELWPLAVGAPYAIVTDYDWNTIAADNEEQAAENKQKAEEGLSSSWGIDDRESLLAELFELFTSGHRAVYREQIESDCNMPEHEYVEYASRLALASKHNSDCKERLWQLNAARKNKRRICQLDFLAWDMVRFVMLCHDGAKAGFLSEQEMLDFSLLAAVELQPHYQSWRDLGQAFLLARWYWKATDKFHLFTHCLFKKAISKLLKQQGSPWRTLEWNCSLATPISFEQFAMTCNPAETYELMDEDQDDKLVDESVY
;
A
#
# COMPACT_ATOMS: atom_id res chain seq x y z
N MET A 1 -33.58 -0.87 -3.56
CA MET A 1 -34.95 -1.31 -3.24
C MET A 1 -35.85 -0.14 -3.59
N LEU A 2 -36.73 -0.30 -4.57
CA LEU A 2 -37.74 0.71 -4.90
C LEU A 2 -38.84 0.58 -3.83
N THR A 3 -39.07 1.63 -3.05
CA THR A 3 -40.19 1.72 -2.12
C THR A 3 -41.37 2.40 -2.82
N ALA A 4 -42.60 2.15 -2.38
CA ALA A 4 -43.85 2.65 -2.96
C ALA A 4 -44.05 4.20 -2.95
N CYS A 5 -42.97 4.97 -2.84
CA CYS A 5 -42.95 6.45 -2.83
C CYS A 5 -42.05 7.06 -3.93
N ASP A 6 -41.46 6.27 -4.82
CA ASP A 6 -40.69 6.82 -5.94
C ASP A 6 -41.60 7.35 -7.06
N SER A 7 -41.31 8.55 -7.58
CA SER A 7 -42.03 9.08 -8.75
C SER A 7 -41.87 8.15 -9.96
N LYS A 8 -42.85 8.11 -10.86
CA LYS A 8 -42.76 7.30 -12.10
C LYS A 8 -41.49 7.58 -12.91
N GLU A 9 -40.98 8.82 -12.85
CA GLU A 9 -39.72 9.25 -13.47
C GLU A 9 -38.49 8.60 -12.82
N ASN A 10 -38.44 8.50 -11.49
CA ASN A 10 -37.36 7.83 -10.77
C ASN A 10 -37.34 6.32 -11.07
N ILE A 11 -38.52 5.70 -11.16
CA ILE A 11 -38.65 4.29 -11.52
C ILE A 11 -38.16 4.05 -12.96
N ALA A 12 -38.57 4.90 -13.91
CA ALA A 12 -38.12 4.82 -15.30
C ALA A 12 -36.59 5.02 -15.42
N ALA A 13 -36.02 6.00 -14.73
CA ALA A 13 -34.58 6.26 -14.73
C ALA A 13 -33.76 5.09 -14.13
N GLN A 14 -34.28 4.47 -13.07
CA GLN A 14 -33.65 3.30 -12.45
C GLN A 14 -33.75 2.05 -13.35
N GLN A 15 -34.90 1.84 -13.99
CA GLN A 15 -35.09 0.77 -14.97
C GLN A 15 -34.12 0.88 -16.14
N VAL A 16 -33.87 2.09 -16.67
CA VAL A 16 -32.87 2.30 -17.74
C VAL A 16 -31.47 1.88 -17.30
N LYS A 17 -31.05 2.27 -16.08
CA LYS A 17 -29.74 1.89 -15.52
C LYS A 17 -29.62 0.38 -15.31
N ASP A 18 -30.68 -0.25 -14.83
CA ASP A 18 -30.68 -1.69 -14.57
C ASP A 18 -30.73 -2.49 -15.87
N LYS A 19 -31.51 -2.08 -16.88
CA LYS A 19 -31.52 -2.68 -18.22
C LYS A 19 -30.14 -2.61 -18.88
N ALA A 20 -29.46 -1.45 -18.78
CA ALA A 20 -28.08 -1.29 -19.27
C ALA A 20 -27.08 -2.22 -18.56
N SER A 21 -27.24 -2.41 -17.24
CA SER A 21 -26.38 -3.29 -16.44
C SER A 21 -26.58 -4.77 -16.76
N VAL A 22 -27.84 -5.21 -16.90
CA VAL A 22 -28.20 -6.57 -17.32
C VAL A 22 -27.71 -6.83 -18.75
N HIS A 23 -27.92 -5.90 -19.67
CA HIS A 23 -27.43 -6.00 -21.04
C HIS A 23 -25.91 -6.20 -21.09
N LYS A 24 -25.15 -5.39 -20.34
CA LYS A 24 -23.69 -5.54 -20.25
C LYS A 24 -23.29 -6.93 -19.75
N LEU A 25 -23.89 -7.40 -18.66
CA LEU A 25 -23.60 -8.72 -18.09
C LEU A 25 -23.85 -9.85 -19.09
N LEU A 26 -25.01 -9.86 -19.75
CA LEU A 26 -25.38 -10.90 -20.71
C LEU A 26 -24.44 -10.88 -21.94
N SER A 27 -24.04 -9.70 -22.41
CA SER A 27 -23.09 -9.56 -23.51
C SER A 27 -21.69 -10.12 -23.19
N GLU A 28 -21.26 -10.01 -21.93
CA GLU A 28 -19.98 -10.52 -21.47
C GLU A 28 -20.02 -12.04 -21.18
N THR A 29 -21.20 -12.57 -20.85
CA THR A 29 -21.42 -13.99 -20.54
C THR A 29 -21.05 -14.89 -21.73
N TYR A 30 -21.36 -14.47 -22.97
CA TYR A 30 -20.92 -15.19 -24.17
C TYR A 30 -19.40 -15.35 -24.23
N ARG A 31 -18.64 -14.30 -23.90
CA ARG A 31 -17.16 -14.38 -23.87
C ARG A 31 -16.68 -15.32 -22.76
N ALA A 32 -17.37 -15.35 -21.63
CA ALA A 32 -17.02 -16.27 -20.54
C ALA A 32 -17.24 -17.74 -20.95
N LEU A 33 -18.36 -18.07 -21.61
CA LEU A 33 -18.68 -19.43 -22.03
C LEU A 33 -17.89 -19.87 -23.27
N CYS A 34 -17.94 -19.06 -24.34
CA CYS A 34 -17.46 -19.42 -25.67
C CYS A 34 -16.10 -18.79 -26.03
N GLY A 35 -15.49 -18.01 -25.13
CA GLY A 35 -14.18 -17.40 -25.33
C GLY A 35 -13.03 -18.41 -25.35
N ARG A 36 -11.92 -18.00 -25.98
CA ARG A 36 -10.65 -18.74 -25.97
C ARG A 36 -9.88 -18.42 -24.70
N TYR A 37 -9.39 -19.46 -24.03
CA TYR A 37 -8.56 -19.35 -22.83
C TYR A 37 -7.13 -19.80 -23.17
N PRO A 38 -6.09 -19.10 -22.71
CA PRO A 38 -4.71 -19.50 -22.91
C PRO A 38 -4.35 -20.71 -22.03
N GLY A 39 -3.30 -21.45 -22.42
CA GLY A 39 -2.74 -22.54 -21.62
C GLY A 39 -3.22 -23.94 -21.99
N SER A 40 -2.86 -24.92 -21.16
CA SER A 40 -3.25 -26.32 -21.26
C SER A 40 -4.74 -26.53 -20.94
N LEU A 41 -5.34 -27.67 -21.35
CA LEU A 41 -6.76 -27.96 -21.08
C LEU A 41 -7.16 -27.82 -19.59
N PRO A 42 -6.36 -28.30 -18.61
CA PRO A 42 -6.65 -28.06 -17.18
C PRO A 42 -6.62 -26.57 -16.80
N GLU A 43 -5.66 -25.79 -17.30
CA GLU A 43 -5.57 -24.35 -17.04
C GLU A 43 -6.75 -23.60 -17.65
N GLN A 44 -7.17 -23.97 -18.86
CA GLN A 44 -8.34 -23.42 -19.51
C GLN A 44 -9.62 -23.73 -18.72
N TYR A 45 -9.76 -24.96 -18.20
CA TYR A 45 -10.88 -25.36 -17.35
C TYR A 45 -10.96 -24.51 -16.09
N ILE A 46 -9.83 -24.33 -15.38
CA ILE A 46 -9.75 -23.50 -14.17
C ILE A 46 -10.06 -22.02 -14.48
N ALA A 47 -9.46 -21.48 -15.54
CA ALA A 47 -9.66 -20.09 -15.93
C ALA A 47 -11.12 -19.79 -16.32
N ARG A 48 -11.74 -20.70 -17.08
CA ARG A 48 -13.16 -20.60 -17.46
C ARG A 48 -14.07 -20.71 -16.25
N LYS A 49 -13.85 -21.69 -15.37
CA LYS A 49 -14.63 -21.85 -14.13
C LYS A 49 -14.58 -20.58 -13.27
N LYS A 50 -13.40 -20.01 -13.09
CA LYS A 50 -13.21 -18.73 -12.37
C LYS A 50 -13.97 -17.58 -13.02
N MET A 51 -13.95 -17.48 -14.36
CA MET A 51 -14.68 -16.44 -15.09
C MET A 51 -16.20 -16.59 -14.91
N LEU A 52 -16.72 -17.82 -15.01
CA LEU A 52 -18.15 -18.11 -14.86
C LEU A 52 -18.69 -17.78 -13.47
N SER A 53 -17.90 -17.95 -12.41
CA SER A 53 -18.27 -17.54 -11.04
C SER A 53 -18.58 -16.04 -10.90
N SER A 54 -18.15 -15.20 -11.83
CA SER A 54 -18.48 -13.77 -11.84
C SER A 54 -19.84 -13.46 -12.49
N TYR A 55 -20.37 -14.37 -13.32
CA TYR A 55 -21.57 -14.14 -14.13
C TYR A 55 -22.76 -15.03 -13.72
N PHE A 56 -22.49 -16.22 -13.20
CA PHE A 56 -23.49 -17.20 -12.75
C PHE A 56 -23.51 -17.31 -11.22
N GLN A 57 -24.66 -17.66 -10.67
CA GLN A 57 -24.74 -18.17 -9.30
C GLN A 57 -23.98 -19.49 -9.16
N ASN A 58 -23.44 -19.76 -7.98
CA ASN A 58 -22.51 -20.87 -7.74
C ASN A 58 -23.10 -22.22 -8.13
N GLU A 59 -24.41 -22.40 -7.94
CA GLU A 59 -25.17 -23.60 -8.24
C GLU A 59 -25.24 -23.91 -9.75
N LEU A 60 -25.08 -22.90 -10.60
CA LEU A 60 -25.17 -23.03 -12.07
C LEU A 60 -23.81 -23.19 -12.75
N VAL A 61 -22.70 -22.91 -12.06
CA VAL A 61 -21.36 -22.90 -12.66
C VAL A 61 -21.00 -24.27 -13.25
N GLU A 62 -21.30 -25.37 -12.54
CA GLU A 62 -21.00 -26.72 -13.05
C GLU A 62 -21.88 -27.10 -14.25
N SER A 63 -23.16 -26.74 -14.22
CA SER A 63 -24.08 -26.95 -15.36
C SER A 63 -23.63 -26.17 -16.60
N ALA A 64 -23.16 -24.94 -16.41
CA ALA A 64 -22.59 -24.11 -17.48
C ALA A 64 -21.29 -24.72 -18.05
N MET A 65 -20.41 -25.23 -17.19
CA MET A 65 -19.20 -25.94 -17.61
C MET A 65 -19.53 -27.20 -18.41
N LYS A 66 -20.50 -27.99 -17.95
CA LYS A 66 -21.00 -29.18 -18.65
C LYS A 66 -21.55 -28.83 -20.03
N PHE A 67 -22.41 -27.80 -20.12
CA PHE A 67 -22.96 -27.33 -21.38
C PHE A 67 -21.88 -26.98 -22.42
N VAL A 68 -20.83 -26.27 -22.01
CA VAL A 68 -19.73 -25.90 -22.91
C VAL A 68 -18.94 -27.14 -23.37
N SER A 69 -18.72 -28.11 -22.48
CA SER A 69 -18.01 -29.35 -22.83
C SER A 69 -18.77 -30.18 -23.86
N GLU A 70 -20.10 -30.26 -23.74
CA GLU A 70 -20.98 -31.02 -24.64
C GLU A 70 -21.22 -30.30 -25.98
N SER A 71 -20.98 -28.98 -26.03
CA SER A 71 -21.15 -28.14 -27.23
C SER A 71 -19.88 -28.01 -28.09
N SER A 72 -18.77 -28.65 -27.71
CA SER A 72 -17.47 -28.56 -28.41
C SER A 72 -17.51 -29.23 -29.81
N PRO A 73 -16.89 -28.66 -30.86
CA PRO A 73 -15.87 -27.59 -30.85
C PRO A 73 -16.39 -26.17 -31.12
N ARG A 74 -17.69 -25.97 -31.36
CA ARG A 74 -18.29 -24.65 -31.63
C ARG A 74 -19.32 -24.37 -30.56
N CYS A 75 -18.93 -23.61 -29.54
CA CYS A 75 -19.86 -23.17 -28.49
C CYS A 75 -20.96 -22.30 -29.11
N TYR A 76 -22.20 -22.79 -29.13
CA TYR A 76 -23.38 -22.14 -29.70
C TYR A 76 -24.25 -21.51 -28.60
N PHE A 77 -23.67 -20.59 -27.84
CA PHE A 77 -24.42 -19.77 -26.89
C PHE A 77 -24.87 -18.45 -27.56
N PRO A 78 -26.09 -17.97 -27.30
CA PRO A 78 -26.56 -16.66 -27.77
C PRO A 78 -25.62 -15.51 -27.35
N ASP A 79 -25.47 -14.50 -28.21
CA ASP A 79 -24.51 -13.39 -28.07
C ASP A 79 -25.12 -12.00 -28.29
N LEU A 80 -26.38 -11.92 -28.68
CA LEU A 80 -27.10 -10.69 -28.98
C LEU A 80 -28.21 -10.47 -27.94
N VAL A 81 -28.17 -9.34 -27.24
CA VAL A 81 -29.21 -8.94 -26.29
C VAL A 81 -30.01 -7.81 -26.96
N GLU A 82 -31.30 -8.03 -27.20
CA GLU A 82 -32.20 -7.01 -27.74
C GLU A 82 -33.07 -6.41 -26.62
N ASN A 83 -34.14 -5.67 -26.96
CA ASN A 83 -35.03 -5.00 -25.99
C ASN A 83 -35.97 -5.95 -25.22
N SER A 84 -35.57 -7.21 -25.00
CA SER A 84 -36.36 -8.22 -24.31
C SER A 84 -35.87 -8.41 -22.87
N ILE A 85 -35.72 -7.31 -22.12
CA ILE A 85 -35.31 -7.32 -20.70
C ILE A 85 -36.47 -6.80 -19.85
N TYR A 86 -36.97 -7.64 -18.95
CA TYR A 86 -37.95 -7.32 -17.93
C TYR A 86 -37.26 -7.25 -16.56
N ILE A 87 -37.56 -6.23 -15.77
CA ILE A 87 -36.95 -6.03 -14.44
C ILE A 87 -38.03 -5.90 -13.37
N ASP A 88 -37.96 -6.75 -12.35
CA ASP A 88 -38.81 -6.70 -11.17
C ASP A 88 -37.95 -6.63 -9.90
N GLY A 89 -37.66 -5.39 -9.47
CA GLY A 89 -36.88 -5.12 -8.26
C GLY A 89 -35.47 -5.72 -8.30
N SER A 90 -35.27 -6.83 -7.58
CA SER A 90 -34.02 -7.58 -7.52
C SER A 90 -33.95 -8.77 -8.48
N ASN A 91 -34.98 -9.00 -9.28
CA ASN A 91 -35.05 -10.04 -10.30
C ASN A 91 -35.09 -9.39 -11.68
N ALA A 92 -34.53 -10.07 -12.67
CA ALA A 92 -34.67 -9.69 -14.06
C ALA A 92 -34.80 -10.94 -14.93
N GLU A 93 -35.53 -10.81 -16.02
CA GLU A 93 -35.70 -11.85 -17.02
C GLU A 93 -35.35 -11.28 -18.38
N ALA A 94 -34.61 -12.04 -19.17
CA ALA A 94 -34.14 -11.58 -20.46
C ALA A 94 -34.19 -12.68 -21.51
N VAL A 95 -34.38 -12.29 -22.76
CA VAL A 95 -34.19 -13.19 -23.91
C VAL A 95 -32.90 -12.81 -24.61
N VAL A 96 -32.00 -13.79 -24.77
CA VAL A 96 -30.74 -13.63 -25.50
C VAL A 96 -30.83 -14.37 -26.83
N TYR A 97 -30.53 -13.67 -27.91
CA TYR A 97 -30.60 -14.14 -29.30
C TYR A 97 -29.22 -14.49 -29.85
N SER A 98 -29.17 -15.34 -30.86
CA SER A 98 -27.95 -15.52 -31.65
C SER A 98 -27.87 -14.52 -32.78
N SER A 99 -26.74 -13.80 -32.86
CA SER A 99 -26.39 -12.91 -33.96
C SER A 99 -26.36 -13.64 -35.31
N LYS A 100 -26.11 -14.95 -35.30
CA LYS A 100 -26.02 -15.80 -36.51
C LYS A 100 -27.36 -16.39 -36.94
N ASN A 101 -28.30 -16.53 -36.00
CA ASN A 101 -29.64 -17.03 -36.26
C ASN A 101 -30.60 -16.44 -35.22
N ARG A 102 -31.32 -15.38 -35.60
CA ARG A 102 -32.24 -14.69 -34.70
C ARG A 102 -33.44 -15.55 -34.26
N ALA A 103 -33.73 -16.66 -34.95
CA ALA A 103 -34.74 -17.60 -34.48
C ALA A 103 -34.27 -18.36 -33.22
N TYR A 104 -32.95 -18.48 -33.00
CA TYR A 104 -32.39 -19.12 -31.82
C TYR A 104 -32.28 -18.11 -30.67
N ALA A 105 -33.12 -18.31 -29.67
CA ALA A 105 -33.26 -17.45 -28.51
C ALA A 105 -33.36 -18.29 -27.22
N VAL A 106 -32.81 -17.76 -26.13
CA VAL A 106 -32.75 -18.45 -24.84
C VAL A 106 -33.23 -17.50 -23.72
N PRO A 107 -34.23 -17.90 -22.92
CA PRO A 107 -34.64 -17.15 -21.75
C PRO A 107 -33.62 -17.34 -20.61
N VAL A 108 -33.34 -16.26 -19.90
CA VAL A 108 -32.38 -16.21 -18.80
C VAL A 108 -32.99 -15.43 -17.65
N GLU A 109 -32.91 -16.00 -16.44
CA GLU A 109 -33.29 -15.31 -15.21
C GLU A 109 -32.05 -14.82 -14.48
N LEU A 110 -32.15 -13.63 -13.91
CA LEU A 110 -31.07 -12.97 -13.18
C LEU A 110 -31.55 -12.49 -11.82
N LYS A 111 -30.65 -12.55 -10.84
CA LYS A 111 -30.85 -12.00 -9.51
C LYS A 111 -29.76 -10.99 -9.16
N ARG A 112 -30.16 -9.92 -8.48
CA ARG A 112 -29.26 -8.92 -7.95
C ARG A 112 -28.72 -9.36 -6.59
N ARG A 113 -27.40 -9.37 -6.43
CA ARG A 113 -26.74 -9.64 -5.16
C ARG A 113 -26.96 -8.48 -4.19
N TRP A 114 -27.41 -8.81 -2.99
CA TRP A 114 -27.82 -7.81 -1.99
C TRP A 114 -26.67 -6.93 -1.47
N LEU A 115 -25.46 -7.49 -1.38
CA LEU A 115 -24.29 -6.82 -0.78
C LEU A 115 -23.69 -5.70 -1.65
N ASP A 116 -23.74 -5.81 -2.97
CA ASP A 116 -23.02 -4.92 -3.88
C ASP A 116 -23.81 -4.54 -5.15
N GLY A 117 -25.05 -5.00 -5.27
CA GLY A 117 -25.95 -4.61 -6.36
C GLY A 117 -25.62 -5.21 -7.71
N HIS A 118 -24.65 -6.13 -7.80
CA HIS A 118 -24.28 -6.80 -9.04
C HIS A 118 -25.31 -7.88 -9.45
N TRP A 119 -25.65 -7.93 -10.73
CA TRP A 119 -26.51 -8.97 -11.30
C TRP A 119 -25.73 -10.27 -11.50
N GLN A 120 -26.41 -11.42 -11.39
CA GLN A 120 -25.89 -12.74 -11.74
C GLN A 120 -27.01 -13.59 -12.35
N ILE A 121 -26.67 -14.48 -13.28
CA ILE A 121 -27.61 -15.46 -13.85
C ILE A 121 -27.97 -16.46 -12.76
N SER A 122 -29.27 -16.52 -12.43
CA SER A 122 -29.83 -17.38 -11.39
C SER A 122 -30.58 -18.59 -11.94
N ALA A 123 -31.04 -18.55 -13.19
CA ALA A 123 -31.59 -19.71 -13.86
C ALA A 123 -31.39 -19.65 -15.38
N ILE A 124 -31.10 -20.81 -15.97
CA ILE A 124 -31.07 -21.05 -17.41
C ILE A 124 -31.27 -22.55 -17.65
N ASN A 125 -32.16 -22.92 -18.57
CA ASN A 125 -32.43 -24.33 -18.86
C ASN A 125 -31.49 -24.86 -19.97
N PHE A 126 -30.27 -25.25 -19.58
CA PHE A 126 -29.28 -25.76 -20.52
C PHE A 126 -29.74 -27.01 -21.31
N GLU A 127 -30.65 -27.82 -20.77
CA GLU A 127 -31.18 -29.01 -21.46
C GLU A 127 -32.07 -28.61 -22.64
N LEU A 128 -32.97 -27.64 -22.45
CA LEU A 128 -33.80 -27.10 -23.53
C LEU A 128 -32.95 -26.39 -24.60
N VAL A 129 -31.89 -25.70 -24.18
CA VAL A 129 -30.92 -25.07 -25.09
C VAL A 129 -30.24 -26.13 -25.97
N GLN A 130 -29.75 -27.22 -25.36
CA GLN A 130 -29.15 -28.32 -26.12
C GLN A 130 -30.14 -29.04 -27.03
N GLN A 131 -31.37 -29.23 -26.57
CA GLN A 131 -32.42 -29.82 -27.39
C GLN A 131 -32.67 -28.97 -28.63
N TYR A 132 -32.81 -27.65 -28.46
CA TYR A 132 -32.99 -26.73 -29.58
C TYR A 132 -31.79 -26.79 -30.55
N LEU A 133 -30.55 -26.84 -30.04
CA LEU A 133 -29.37 -27.01 -30.90
C LEU A 133 -29.38 -28.33 -31.70
N LYS A 134 -29.92 -29.42 -31.13
CA LYS A 134 -30.01 -30.73 -31.78
C LYS A 134 -31.13 -30.80 -32.82
N THR A 135 -32.31 -30.26 -32.52
CA THR A 135 -33.50 -30.36 -33.38
C THR A 135 -33.63 -29.20 -34.35
N SER A 136 -32.90 -28.10 -34.14
CA SER A 136 -33.09 -26.81 -34.82
C SER A 136 -34.53 -26.27 -34.71
N GLN A 137 -35.31 -26.75 -33.75
CA GLN A 137 -36.67 -26.31 -33.44
C GLN A 137 -36.84 -26.14 -31.92
N PRO A 138 -37.38 -25.01 -31.46
CA PRO A 138 -37.62 -24.80 -30.03
C PRO A 138 -38.75 -25.71 -29.53
N SER A 139 -38.68 -26.14 -28.27
CA SER A 139 -39.80 -26.86 -27.66
C SER A 139 -40.98 -25.90 -27.43
N PRO A 140 -42.23 -26.39 -27.40
CA PRO A 140 -43.39 -25.55 -27.09
C PRO A 140 -43.26 -24.79 -25.76
N LEU A 141 -42.63 -25.43 -24.76
CA LEU A 141 -42.33 -24.83 -23.46
C LEU A 141 -41.36 -23.65 -23.59
N LEU A 142 -40.28 -23.81 -24.36
CA LEU A 142 -39.29 -22.75 -24.59
C LEU A 142 -39.90 -21.56 -25.34
N THR A 143 -40.72 -21.83 -26.35
CA THR A 143 -41.44 -20.80 -27.11
C THR A 143 -42.39 -19.99 -26.22
N ALA A 144 -43.14 -20.67 -25.34
CA ALA A 144 -44.05 -19.99 -24.40
C ALA A 144 -43.30 -19.07 -23.43
N GLN A 145 -42.16 -19.52 -22.88
CA GLN A 145 -41.32 -18.71 -21.99
C GLN A 145 -40.75 -17.46 -22.68
N ILE A 146 -40.29 -17.59 -23.93
CA ILE A 146 -39.76 -16.46 -24.70
C ILE A 146 -40.86 -15.43 -24.95
N GLN A 147 -42.04 -15.88 -25.37
CA GLN A 147 -43.17 -15.00 -25.64
C GLN A 147 -43.62 -14.25 -24.37
N GLU A 148 -43.69 -14.93 -23.23
CA GLU A 148 -44.09 -14.33 -21.96
C GLU A 148 -43.12 -13.22 -21.51
N ILE A 149 -41.82 -13.44 -21.63
CA ILE A 149 -40.80 -12.43 -21.29
C ILE A 149 -40.87 -11.24 -22.25
N GLN A 150 -41.08 -11.48 -23.54
CA GLN A 150 -41.22 -10.43 -24.55
C GLN A 150 -42.44 -9.55 -24.28
N GLU A 151 -43.60 -10.16 -24.00
CA GLU A 151 -44.83 -9.45 -23.66
C GLU A 151 -44.65 -8.61 -22.39
N ARG A 152 -44.04 -9.18 -21.33
CA ARG A 152 -43.76 -8.44 -20.09
C ARG A 152 -42.78 -7.29 -20.29
N ALA A 153 -41.72 -7.48 -21.07
CA ALA A 153 -40.77 -6.43 -21.39
C ALA A 153 -41.42 -5.28 -22.18
N GLN A 154 -42.27 -5.60 -23.15
CA GLN A 154 -43.01 -4.63 -23.95
C GLN A 154 -44.05 -3.85 -23.12
N VAL A 155 -44.78 -4.54 -22.24
CA VAL A 155 -45.72 -3.89 -21.30
C VAL A 155 -44.95 -2.93 -20.38
N GLN A 156 -43.83 -3.36 -19.80
CA GLN A 156 -43.02 -2.52 -18.93
C GLN A 156 -42.44 -1.29 -19.67
N GLU A 157 -42.04 -1.44 -20.94
CA GLU A 157 -41.57 -0.31 -21.77
C GLU A 157 -42.69 0.68 -22.12
N SER A 158 -43.94 0.22 -22.24
CA SER A 158 -45.08 1.11 -22.45
C SER A 158 -45.59 1.80 -21.17
N GLU A 159 -45.46 1.14 -20.01
CA GLU A 159 -45.84 1.69 -18.70
C GLU A 159 -44.83 2.71 -18.15
N TYR A 160 -43.54 2.49 -18.47
CA TYR A 160 -42.42 3.36 -18.10
C TYR A 160 -41.61 3.71 -19.35
N PRO A 161 -42.16 4.56 -20.25
CA PRO A 161 -41.45 4.95 -21.45
C PRO A 161 -40.16 5.66 -21.05
N ALA A 162 -39.05 5.25 -21.63
CA ALA A 162 -37.83 6.03 -21.55
C ALA A 162 -38.18 7.44 -22.06
N GLN A 163 -38.08 8.46 -21.21
CA GLN A 163 -38.19 9.84 -21.69
C GLN A 163 -37.20 9.96 -22.84
N SER A 164 -37.72 10.40 -23.99
CA SER A 164 -36.95 10.62 -25.19
C SER A 164 -35.70 11.41 -24.82
N VAL A 165 -34.56 10.72 -24.79
CA VAL A 165 -33.30 11.34 -25.16
C VAL A 165 -33.62 12.02 -26.48
N GLU A 166 -33.49 13.36 -26.52
CA GLU A 166 -33.65 14.15 -27.74
C GLU A 166 -33.08 13.35 -28.92
N GLN A 167 -33.94 12.98 -29.87
CA GLN A 167 -33.46 12.58 -31.18
C GLN A 167 -32.73 13.80 -31.73
N GLU A 168 -31.40 13.78 -31.65
CA GLU A 168 -30.54 14.74 -32.34
C GLU A 168 -31.03 14.83 -33.80
N GLN A 169 -31.45 16.03 -34.20
CA GLN A 169 -31.61 16.39 -35.60
C GLN A 169 -30.31 16.01 -36.35
N PRO A 170 -30.37 15.69 -37.66
CA PRO A 170 -29.17 15.36 -38.41
C PRO A 170 -28.13 16.47 -38.22
N GLU A 171 -26.97 16.11 -37.65
CA GLU A 171 -25.92 17.07 -37.28
C GLU A 171 -25.71 18.07 -38.42
N THR A 172 -25.93 19.36 -38.14
CA THR A 172 -25.52 20.39 -39.07
C THR A 172 -23.99 20.48 -39.04
N LEU A 173 -23.38 20.94 -40.14
CA LEU A 173 -21.92 21.14 -40.22
C LEU A 173 -21.43 22.05 -39.06
N TRP A 174 -22.29 22.94 -38.56
CA TRP A 174 -22.05 23.77 -37.38
C TRP A 174 -22.00 22.98 -36.06
N ASP A 175 -22.85 21.98 -35.87
CA ASP A 175 -22.84 21.14 -34.67
C ASP A 175 -21.57 20.30 -34.59
N THR A 176 -21.12 19.75 -35.72
CA THR A 176 -19.83 19.05 -35.81
C THR A 176 -18.65 19.98 -35.49
N VAL A 177 -18.68 21.23 -35.98
CA VAL A 177 -17.65 22.25 -35.69
C VAL A 177 -17.67 22.65 -34.22
N VAL A 178 -18.84 22.90 -33.61
CA VAL A 178 -18.96 23.26 -32.19
C VAL A 178 -18.50 22.09 -31.30
N ARG A 179 -18.89 20.86 -31.63
CA ARG A 179 -18.45 19.64 -30.94
C ARG A 179 -16.93 19.45 -31.07
N TRP A 180 -16.36 19.71 -32.24
CA TRP A 180 -14.92 19.69 -32.46
C TRP A 180 -14.21 20.76 -31.62
N ILE A 181 -14.67 22.02 -31.63
CA ILE A 181 -14.11 23.10 -30.80
C ILE A 181 -14.18 22.72 -29.31
N PHE A 182 -15.31 22.21 -28.84
CA PHE A 182 -15.48 21.81 -27.45
C PHE A 182 -14.56 20.65 -27.07
N ASN A 183 -14.38 19.67 -27.95
CA ASN A 183 -13.43 18.57 -27.75
C ASN A 183 -11.98 19.06 -27.76
N VAL A 184 -11.63 20.01 -28.62
CA VAL A 184 -10.30 20.65 -28.63
C VAL A 184 -10.06 21.43 -27.34
N LEU A 185 -11.03 22.22 -26.89
CA LEU A 185 -10.96 22.96 -25.62
C LEU A 185 -10.83 22.02 -24.42
N LYS A 186 -11.59 20.92 -24.40
CA LYS A 186 -11.47 19.86 -23.38
C LYS A 186 -10.08 19.22 -23.41
N ALA A 187 -9.57 18.86 -24.59
CA ALA A 187 -8.25 18.28 -24.73
C ALA A 187 -7.14 19.25 -24.26
N LEU A 188 -7.27 20.54 -24.58
CA LEU A 188 -6.39 21.59 -24.08
C LEU A 188 -6.47 21.73 -22.55
N ALA A 189 -7.67 21.72 -21.98
CA ALA A 189 -7.85 21.79 -20.52
C ALA A 189 -7.22 20.57 -19.82
N ILE A 190 -7.40 19.36 -20.37
CA ILE A 190 -6.75 18.13 -19.87
C ILE A 190 -5.23 18.25 -19.98
N LEU A 191 -4.70 18.73 -21.11
CA LEU A 191 -3.27 18.94 -21.28
C LEU A 191 -2.71 19.93 -20.26
N VAL A 192 -3.39 21.06 -20.04
CA VAL A 192 -3.02 22.05 -19.02
C VAL A 192 -3.04 21.43 -17.63
N ALA A 193 -4.06 20.62 -17.29
CA ALA A 193 -4.12 19.93 -16.00
C ALA A 193 -2.98 18.92 -15.82
N ILE A 194 -2.62 18.18 -16.88
CA ILE A 194 -1.47 17.27 -16.87
C ILE A 194 -0.17 18.04 -16.67
N LEU A 195 0.02 19.15 -17.37
CA LEU A 195 1.21 20.00 -17.23
C LEU A 195 1.30 20.62 -15.84
N ALA A 196 0.18 21.09 -15.29
CA ALA A 196 0.12 21.62 -13.92
C ALA A 196 0.47 20.52 -12.89
N ALA A 197 -0.11 19.33 -13.03
CA ALA A 197 0.21 18.18 -12.18
C ALA A 197 1.69 17.77 -12.30
N ALA A 198 2.26 17.81 -13.51
CA ALA A 198 3.68 17.59 -13.73
C ALA A 198 4.54 18.66 -13.06
N CYS A 199 4.19 19.95 -13.17
CA CYS A 199 4.89 21.05 -12.49
C CYS A 199 4.86 20.89 -10.97
N VAL A 200 3.70 20.56 -10.39
CA VAL A 200 3.57 20.26 -8.95
C VAL A 200 4.44 19.07 -8.57
N PHE A 201 4.42 18.00 -9.36
CA PHE A 201 5.27 16.83 -9.13
C PHE A 201 6.76 17.16 -9.21
N TYR A 202 7.18 17.97 -10.18
CA TYR A 202 8.57 18.39 -10.33
C TYR A 202 9.02 19.32 -9.19
N ALA A 203 8.17 20.28 -8.78
CA ALA A 203 8.44 21.15 -7.64
C ALA A 203 8.53 20.34 -6.34
N TRP A 204 7.58 19.44 -6.11
CA TRP A 204 7.60 18.54 -4.96
C TRP A 204 8.83 17.63 -4.96
N ARG A 205 9.16 17.02 -6.11
CA ARG A 205 10.38 16.22 -6.27
C ARG A 205 11.63 17.07 -6.03
N TYR A 206 11.65 18.32 -6.48
CA TYR A 206 12.78 19.23 -6.28
C TYR A 206 13.01 19.49 -4.79
N VAL A 207 11.95 19.75 -4.03
CA VAL A 207 12.00 19.94 -2.58
C VAL A 207 12.46 18.65 -1.89
N MET A 208 11.82 17.51 -2.16
CA MET A 208 12.15 16.23 -1.53
C MET A 208 13.56 15.70 -1.89
N MET A 209 14.16 16.20 -2.98
CA MET A 209 15.50 15.83 -3.42
C MET A 209 16.58 16.85 -3.01
N GLY A 210 16.22 17.90 -2.25
CA GLY A 210 17.15 18.93 -1.74
C GLY A 210 18.37 18.32 -1.07
N GLY A 211 18.15 17.54 0.00
CA GLY A 211 19.25 16.96 0.80
C GLY A 211 20.14 16.00 0.04
N HIS A 212 19.57 15.25 -0.91
CA HIS A 212 20.34 14.40 -1.81
C HIS A 212 21.28 15.16 -2.75
N ARG A 213 20.95 16.40 -3.13
CA ARG A 213 21.83 17.27 -3.94
C ARG A 213 22.84 17.98 -3.06
N LYS A 214 22.41 18.47 -1.88
CA LYS A 214 23.29 19.06 -0.88
C LYS A 214 24.42 18.08 -0.52
N PHE A 215 24.07 16.84 -0.23
CA PHE A 215 25.02 15.75 0.00
C PHE A 215 25.97 15.50 -1.17
N GLU A 216 25.49 15.50 -2.41
CA GLU A 216 26.37 15.36 -3.59
C GLU A 216 27.35 16.53 -3.72
N ALA A 217 26.94 17.74 -3.36
CA ALA A 217 27.84 18.90 -3.33
C ALA A 217 28.89 18.76 -2.22
N GLN A 218 28.50 18.28 -1.03
CA GLN A 218 29.43 18.02 0.07
C GLN A 218 30.47 16.95 -0.29
N CYS A 219 30.07 15.91 -1.01
CA CYS A 219 30.99 14.85 -1.46
C CYS A 219 32.10 15.34 -2.41
N LYS A 220 31.98 16.55 -2.97
CA LYS A 220 33.04 17.15 -3.82
C LYS A 220 34.10 17.90 -3.01
N LYS A 221 33.89 18.10 -1.71
CA LYS A 221 34.84 18.77 -0.81
C LYS A 221 35.99 17.80 -0.44
N ALA A 222 37.03 18.34 0.21
CA ALA A 222 38.20 17.58 0.67
C ALA A 222 37.81 16.34 1.51
N PRO A 223 38.66 15.29 1.55
CA PRO A 223 38.38 14.09 2.35
C PRO A 223 38.15 14.45 3.83
N VAL A 224 37.20 13.75 4.45
CA VAL A 224 36.75 14.01 5.82
C VAL A 224 37.66 13.37 6.86
N SER A 225 37.87 14.08 7.98
CA SER A 225 38.58 13.58 9.16
C SER A 225 37.89 12.35 9.76
N SER A 226 38.68 11.41 10.30
CA SER A 226 38.18 10.23 11.01
C SER A 226 37.37 10.58 12.27
N GLU A 227 37.58 11.77 12.84
CA GLU A 227 36.81 12.28 13.99
C GLU A 227 35.31 12.43 13.68
N LEU A 228 34.95 12.54 12.39
CA LEU A 228 33.57 12.67 11.94
C LEU A 228 32.88 11.32 11.68
N TRP A 229 33.56 10.20 11.95
CA TRP A 229 32.98 8.86 11.83
C TRP A 229 31.66 8.72 12.59
N PRO A 230 31.52 9.19 13.85
CA PRO A 230 30.25 9.09 14.57
C PRO A 230 29.10 9.79 13.85
N LEU A 231 29.33 10.98 13.29
CA LEU A 231 28.31 11.72 12.55
C LEU A 231 27.93 11.04 11.23
N ALA A 232 28.85 10.30 10.62
CA ALA A 232 28.55 9.53 9.40
C ALA A 232 27.47 8.47 9.62
N VAL A 233 27.28 7.98 10.85
CA VAL A 233 26.19 7.06 11.21
C VAL A 233 24.82 7.70 10.97
N GLY A 234 24.63 8.97 11.36
CA GLY A 234 23.38 9.73 11.22
C GLY A 234 23.13 10.29 9.82
N ALA A 235 24.11 10.19 8.92
CA ALA A 235 24.03 10.75 7.56
C ALA A 235 22.79 10.34 6.74
N PRO A 236 22.21 9.12 6.85
CA PRO A 236 20.98 8.78 6.14
C PRO A 236 19.82 9.74 6.47
N TYR A 237 19.69 10.15 7.73
CA TYR A 237 18.67 11.12 8.14
C TYR A 237 19.02 12.51 7.61
N ALA A 238 20.25 12.98 7.81
CA ALA A 238 20.69 14.29 7.31
C ALA A 238 20.40 14.47 5.80
N ILE A 239 20.65 13.43 4.99
CA ILE A 239 20.36 13.45 3.56
C ILE A 239 18.85 13.56 3.27
N VAL A 240 18.00 12.87 4.04
CA VAL A 240 16.55 12.87 3.83
C VAL A 240 15.90 14.16 4.35
N THR A 241 16.46 14.77 5.40
CA THR A 241 15.95 16.00 6.04
C THR A 241 16.58 17.28 5.47
N ASP A 242 17.45 17.19 4.48
CA ASP A 242 18.13 18.34 3.84
C ASP A 242 19.11 19.08 4.75
N TYR A 243 19.80 18.33 5.60
CA TYR A 243 20.83 18.83 6.49
C TYR A 243 22.24 18.43 6.05
N ASP A 244 23.22 19.22 6.49
CA ASP A 244 24.62 18.81 6.41
C ASP A 244 24.88 17.68 7.40
N TRP A 245 25.50 16.60 6.95
CA TRP A 245 25.72 15.43 7.81
C TRP A 245 26.85 15.61 8.84
N ASN A 246 27.75 16.58 8.64
CA ASN A 246 29.01 16.70 9.40
C ASN A 246 29.20 18.04 10.12
N THR A 247 28.21 18.93 10.07
CA THR A 247 28.30 20.24 10.73
C THR A 247 26.91 20.75 11.06
N ILE A 248 26.84 21.59 12.07
CA ILE A 248 25.66 22.40 12.40
C ILE A 248 25.80 23.86 11.91
N ALA A 249 26.95 24.22 11.34
CA ALA A 249 27.22 25.57 10.87
C ALA A 249 26.29 25.95 9.70
N ALA A 250 25.78 27.18 9.75
CA ALA A 250 25.00 27.77 8.67
C ALA A 250 25.83 28.86 7.95
N ASP A 251 25.52 29.11 6.68
CA ASP A 251 26.24 30.11 5.87
C ASP A 251 25.98 31.56 6.35
N ASN A 252 24.84 31.79 7.02
CA ASN A 252 24.44 33.09 7.58
C ASN A 252 23.44 32.92 8.73
N GLU A 253 23.12 34.03 9.43
CA GLU A 253 22.22 34.06 10.59
C GLU A 253 20.77 33.67 10.24
N GLU A 254 20.27 34.04 9.06
CA GLU A 254 18.92 33.69 8.60
C GLU A 254 18.79 32.17 8.45
N GLN A 255 19.75 31.55 7.77
CA GLN A 255 19.79 30.09 7.60
C GLN A 255 19.99 29.36 8.93
N ALA A 256 20.74 29.94 9.88
CA ALA A 256 20.89 29.39 11.22
C ALA A 256 19.55 29.38 11.96
N ALA A 257 18.79 30.48 11.91
CA ALA A 257 17.48 30.60 12.52
C ALA A 257 16.47 29.62 11.90
N GLU A 258 16.44 29.50 10.57
CA GLU A 258 15.60 28.53 9.87
C GLU A 258 15.94 27.08 10.24
N ASN A 259 17.24 26.74 10.30
CA ASN A 259 17.68 25.40 10.66
C ASN A 259 17.29 25.05 12.09
N LYS A 260 17.44 25.99 13.02
CA LYS A 260 17.02 25.86 14.41
C LYS A 260 15.52 25.62 14.50
N GLN A 261 14.71 26.50 13.91
CA GLN A 261 13.24 26.36 13.92
C GLN A 261 12.80 25.02 13.34
N LYS A 262 13.36 24.62 12.20
CA LYS A 262 13.04 23.34 11.56
C LYS A 262 13.43 22.13 12.42
N ALA A 263 14.54 22.23 13.16
CA ALA A 263 14.96 21.19 14.09
C ALA A 263 14.01 21.10 15.30
N GLU A 264 13.65 22.23 15.91
CA GLU A 264 12.67 22.30 17.01
C GLU A 264 11.31 21.74 16.57
N GLU A 265 10.78 22.16 15.41
CA GLU A 265 9.52 21.65 14.85
C GLU A 265 9.59 20.13 14.57
N GLY A 266 10.72 19.64 14.05
CA GLY A 266 10.93 18.22 13.77
C GLY A 266 10.97 17.36 15.03
N LEU A 267 11.72 17.82 16.04
CA LEU A 267 11.84 17.19 17.36
C LEU A 267 10.49 17.15 18.07
N SER A 268 9.78 18.28 18.14
CA SER A 268 8.47 18.38 18.76
C SER A 268 7.44 17.50 18.06
N SER A 269 7.27 17.64 16.74
CA SER A 269 6.21 16.95 16.00
C SER A 269 6.41 15.44 15.86
N SER A 270 7.66 14.97 15.78
CA SER A 270 7.97 13.56 15.50
C SER A 270 8.34 12.76 16.76
N TRP A 271 8.84 13.43 17.79
CA TRP A 271 9.36 12.79 19.01
C TRP A 271 8.75 13.36 20.30
N GLY A 272 7.99 14.45 20.24
CA GLY A 272 7.47 15.11 21.45
C GLY A 272 8.58 15.75 22.31
N ILE A 273 9.68 16.15 21.68
CA ILE A 273 10.82 16.77 22.34
C ILE A 273 10.75 18.28 22.12
N ASP A 274 10.52 19.02 23.20
CA ASP A 274 10.37 20.48 23.17
C ASP A 274 11.51 21.21 23.89
N ASP A 275 12.38 20.48 24.60
CA ASP A 275 13.48 21.04 25.39
C ASP A 275 14.65 20.07 25.54
N ARG A 276 15.68 20.52 26.27
CA ARG A 276 16.88 19.72 26.55
C ARG A 276 16.60 18.50 27.43
N GLU A 277 15.74 18.62 28.43
CA GLU A 277 15.49 17.53 29.39
C GLU A 277 14.77 16.37 28.70
N SER A 278 13.73 16.67 27.92
CA SER A 278 13.02 15.71 27.09
C SER A 278 13.92 15.06 26.04
N LEU A 279 14.84 15.81 25.43
CA LEU A 279 15.84 15.24 24.50
C LEU A 279 16.77 14.26 25.19
N LEU A 280 17.31 14.63 26.36
CA LEU A 280 18.24 13.81 27.11
C LEU A 280 17.59 12.52 27.60
N ALA A 281 16.33 12.57 28.03
CA ALA A 281 15.54 11.40 28.38
C ALA A 281 15.35 10.45 27.17
N GLU A 282 14.99 10.99 26.00
CA GLU A 282 14.83 10.17 24.79
C GLU A 282 16.16 9.56 24.32
N LEU A 283 17.26 10.32 24.40
CA LEU A 283 18.60 9.79 24.09
C LEU A 283 18.95 8.63 25.02
N PHE A 284 18.68 8.76 26.32
CA PHE A 284 18.92 7.70 27.29
C PHE A 284 18.07 6.45 27.00
N GLU A 285 16.77 6.61 26.73
CA GLU A 285 15.87 5.51 26.39
C GLU A 285 16.33 4.80 25.10
N LEU A 286 16.63 5.56 24.04
CA LEU A 286 17.17 4.99 22.81
C LEU A 286 18.50 4.28 23.02
N PHE A 287 19.37 4.79 23.89
CA PHE A 287 20.68 4.21 24.14
C PHE A 287 20.62 2.95 25.02
N THR A 288 19.69 2.85 25.96
CA THR A 288 19.63 1.73 26.93
C THR A 288 18.63 0.63 26.56
N SER A 289 17.49 1.00 26.01
CA SER A 289 16.38 0.09 25.69
C SER A 289 15.97 0.20 24.22
N GLY A 290 15.42 1.34 23.82
CA GLY A 290 14.99 1.64 22.47
C GLY A 290 14.00 0.62 21.88
N HIS A 291 13.84 0.66 20.56
CA HIS A 291 12.98 -0.31 19.87
C HIS A 291 13.59 -1.72 19.86
N ARG A 292 14.92 -1.86 20.02
CA ARG A 292 15.57 -3.17 20.05
C ARG A 292 15.09 -4.07 21.18
N ALA A 293 14.75 -3.53 22.36
CA ALA A 293 14.27 -4.34 23.47
C ALA A 293 12.97 -5.07 23.08
N VAL A 294 11.98 -4.30 22.60
CA VAL A 294 10.66 -4.82 22.21
C VAL A 294 10.75 -5.71 20.97
N TYR A 295 11.46 -5.27 19.91
CA TYR A 295 11.46 -5.99 18.65
C TYR A 295 12.32 -7.24 18.65
N ARG A 296 13.37 -7.31 19.48
CA ARG A 296 14.18 -8.53 19.62
C ARG A 296 13.32 -9.68 20.14
N GLU A 297 12.63 -9.47 21.25
CA GLU A 297 11.72 -10.46 21.83
C GLU A 297 10.58 -10.80 20.85
N GLN A 298 9.96 -9.79 20.24
CA GLN A 298 8.88 -10.00 19.28
C GLN A 298 9.33 -10.88 18.10
N ILE A 299 10.48 -10.56 17.49
CA ILE A 299 11.00 -11.31 16.33
C ILE A 299 11.37 -12.72 16.72
N GLU A 300 12.05 -12.91 17.86
CA GLU A 300 12.42 -14.23 18.35
C GLU A 300 11.18 -15.10 18.59
N SER A 301 10.17 -14.56 19.26
CA SER A 301 8.88 -15.23 19.49
C SER A 301 8.19 -15.58 18.17
N ASP A 302 8.07 -14.62 17.24
CA ASP A 302 7.40 -14.84 15.96
C ASP A 302 8.11 -15.86 15.06
N CYS A 303 9.45 -15.87 15.07
CA CYS A 303 10.25 -16.78 14.28
C CYS A 303 10.18 -18.23 14.79
N ASN A 304 10.03 -18.40 16.11
CA ASN A 304 10.03 -19.72 16.76
C ASN A 304 8.62 -20.22 17.12
N MET A 305 7.58 -19.44 16.85
CA MET A 305 6.18 -19.75 17.19
C MET A 305 5.73 -21.11 16.62
N PRO A 306 5.15 -22.00 17.44
CA PRO A 306 4.54 -23.25 16.97
C PRO A 306 3.42 -23.00 15.95
N GLU A 307 3.22 -23.93 14.99
CA GLU A 307 2.25 -23.74 13.90
C GLU A 307 0.82 -23.49 14.41
N HIS A 308 0.39 -24.21 15.45
CA HIS A 308 -0.96 -24.07 15.99
C HIS A 308 -1.20 -22.68 16.62
N GLU A 309 -0.24 -22.17 17.40
CA GLU A 309 -0.29 -20.82 17.97
C GLU A 309 -0.23 -19.75 16.88
N TYR A 310 0.61 -19.94 15.86
CA TYR A 310 0.69 -19.04 14.71
C TYR A 310 -0.65 -18.94 13.98
N VAL A 311 -1.30 -20.07 13.67
CA VAL A 311 -2.60 -20.09 12.98
C VAL A 311 -3.66 -19.36 13.80
N GLU A 312 -3.73 -19.60 15.11
CA GLU A 312 -4.68 -18.94 15.99
C GLU A 312 -4.41 -17.43 16.07
N TYR A 313 -3.16 -17.03 16.33
CA TYR A 313 -2.80 -15.62 16.50
C TYR A 313 -2.96 -14.83 15.21
N ALA A 314 -2.52 -15.37 14.07
CA ALA A 314 -2.70 -14.77 12.76
C ALA A 314 -4.20 -14.61 12.41
N SER A 315 -5.05 -15.57 12.78
CA SER A 315 -6.50 -15.49 12.56
C SER A 315 -7.14 -14.36 13.39
N ARG A 316 -6.76 -14.23 14.66
CA ARG A 316 -7.21 -13.11 15.52
C ARG A 316 -6.79 -11.76 14.96
N LEU A 317 -5.53 -11.62 14.55
CA LEU A 317 -5.01 -10.40 13.92
C LEU A 317 -5.71 -10.10 12.58
N ALA A 318 -5.98 -11.11 11.76
CA ALA A 318 -6.70 -10.94 10.49
C ALA A 318 -8.12 -10.40 10.69
N LEU A 319 -8.84 -10.88 11.70
CA LEU A 319 -10.17 -10.36 12.02
C LEU A 319 -10.11 -8.90 12.47
N ALA A 320 -9.19 -8.56 13.38
CA ALA A 320 -9.03 -7.21 13.90
C ALA A 320 -8.50 -6.22 12.85
N SER A 321 -7.67 -6.67 11.90
CA SER A 321 -7.06 -5.84 10.85
C SER A 321 -8.08 -5.15 9.93
N LYS A 322 -9.33 -5.62 9.90
CA LYS A 322 -10.44 -4.99 9.15
C LYS A 322 -10.79 -3.60 9.69
N HIS A 323 -10.50 -3.34 10.96
CA HIS A 323 -10.89 -2.11 11.65
C HIS A 323 -9.71 -1.45 12.39
N ASN A 324 -8.54 -2.09 12.46
CA ASN A 324 -7.37 -1.57 13.17
C ASN A 324 -6.09 -1.71 12.32
N SER A 325 -5.47 -0.57 12.00
CA SER A 325 -4.22 -0.50 11.22
C SER A 325 -3.01 -1.09 11.92
N ASP A 326 -2.94 -1.03 13.25
CA ASP A 326 -1.85 -1.64 14.01
C ASP A 326 -1.98 -3.16 14.03
N CYS A 327 -3.20 -3.71 14.10
CA CYS A 327 -3.40 -5.15 13.91
C CYS A 327 -3.03 -5.61 12.49
N LYS A 328 -3.25 -4.76 11.48
CA LYS A 328 -2.81 -5.01 10.10
C LYS A 328 -1.29 -5.01 9.98
N GLU A 329 -0.61 -4.06 10.63
CA GLU A 329 0.85 -4.01 10.69
C GLU A 329 1.42 -5.22 11.42
N ARG A 330 0.87 -5.55 12.59
CA ARG A 330 1.30 -6.69 13.39
C ARG A 330 1.11 -8.02 12.66
N LEU A 331 -0.02 -8.21 11.97
CA LEU A 331 -0.25 -9.38 11.12
C LEU A 331 0.82 -9.48 10.03
N TRP A 332 1.17 -8.36 9.41
CA TRP A 332 2.20 -8.32 8.39
C TRP A 332 3.57 -8.72 8.96
N GLN A 333 3.93 -8.19 10.14
CA GLN A 333 5.19 -8.48 10.84
C GLN A 333 5.30 -9.96 11.21
N LEU A 334 4.25 -10.53 11.81
CA LEU A 334 4.16 -11.96 12.13
C LEU A 334 4.37 -12.83 10.88
N ASN A 335 3.69 -12.49 9.78
CA ASN A 335 3.85 -13.20 8.50
C ASN A 335 5.25 -13.04 7.88
N ALA A 336 5.92 -11.91 8.12
CA ALA A 336 7.27 -11.65 7.63
C ALA A 336 8.32 -12.45 8.41
N ALA A 337 8.19 -12.49 9.74
CA ALA A 337 9.02 -13.29 10.63
C ALA A 337 8.82 -14.80 10.40
N ARG A 338 7.58 -15.29 10.29
CA ARG A 338 7.27 -16.71 10.01
C ARG A 338 7.95 -17.24 8.75
N LYS A 339 8.06 -16.40 7.71
CA LYS A 339 8.69 -16.75 6.43
C LYS A 339 10.19 -16.39 6.39
N ASN A 340 10.74 -15.93 7.51
CA ASN A 340 12.05 -15.32 7.64
C ASN A 340 12.40 -14.40 6.45
N LYS A 341 11.47 -13.53 6.05
CA LYS A 341 11.63 -12.70 4.85
C LYS A 341 12.87 -11.84 5.01
N ARG A 342 13.77 -11.87 4.03
CA ARG A 342 15.02 -11.08 4.05
C ARG A 342 15.86 -11.28 5.32
N ARG A 343 15.80 -12.45 5.94
CA ARG A 343 16.56 -12.76 7.16
C ARG A 343 16.16 -11.90 8.37
N ILE A 344 14.86 -11.58 8.50
CA ILE A 344 14.32 -10.84 9.66
C ILE A 344 14.65 -11.53 11.00
N CYS A 345 14.70 -12.86 11.05
CA CYS A 345 15.01 -13.56 12.30
C CYS A 345 16.44 -13.33 12.80
N GLN A 346 17.30 -12.66 12.02
CA GLN A 346 18.64 -12.23 12.40
C GLN A 346 18.71 -10.73 12.76
N LEU A 347 17.58 -10.01 12.69
CA LEU A 347 17.54 -8.56 12.93
C LEU A 347 17.41 -8.25 14.43
N ASP A 348 18.30 -7.41 14.95
CA ASP A 348 18.37 -7.02 16.36
C ASP A 348 17.98 -5.56 16.64
N PHE A 349 17.60 -4.80 15.61
CA PHE A 349 17.21 -3.39 15.70
C PHE A 349 18.29 -2.41 16.20
N LEU A 350 19.55 -2.83 16.42
CA LEU A 350 20.59 -1.94 16.95
C LEU A 350 20.88 -0.76 16.01
N ALA A 351 21.09 -1.04 14.71
CA ALA A 351 21.27 0.00 13.69
C ALA A 351 20.09 0.99 13.62
N TRP A 352 18.87 0.53 13.91
CA TRP A 352 17.67 1.37 13.88
C TRP A 352 17.65 2.39 15.01
N ASP A 353 18.06 1.97 16.21
CA ASP A 353 18.12 2.86 17.37
C ASP A 353 19.31 3.79 17.27
N MET A 354 20.51 3.26 17.00
CA MET A 354 21.73 4.07 17.02
C MET A 354 21.80 5.11 15.89
N VAL A 355 21.26 4.81 14.71
CA VAL A 355 21.16 5.83 13.63
C VAL A 355 20.20 6.95 14.01
N ARG A 356 19.12 6.65 14.75
CA ARG A 356 18.18 7.67 15.25
C ARG A 356 18.76 8.43 16.43
N PHE A 357 19.51 7.77 17.31
CA PHE A 357 20.25 8.39 18.39
C PHE A 357 21.19 9.48 17.86
N VAL A 358 22.04 9.16 16.89
CA VAL A 358 22.94 10.16 16.27
C VAL A 358 22.17 11.29 15.57
N MET A 359 21.02 10.97 14.95
CA MET A 359 20.14 11.99 14.38
C MET A 359 19.59 12.95 15.45
N LEU A 360 19.15 12.44 16.60
CA LEU A 360 18.67 13.27 17.70
C LEU A 360 19.79 14.10 18.32
N CYS A 361 21.01 13.58 18.44
CA CYS A 361 22.17 14.39 18.85
C CYS A 361 22.38 15.59 17.91
N HIS A 362 22.31 15.34 16.59
CA HIS A 362 22.52 16.36 15.57
C HIS A 362 21.42 17.40 15.54
N ASP A 363 20.16 16.97 15.58
CA ASP A 363 19.00 17.88 15.57
C ASP A 363 18.87 18.63 16.91
N GLY A 364 19.21 17.99 18.03
CA GLY A 364 19.29 18.64 19.34
C GLY A 364 20.34 19.74 19.41
N ALA A 365 21.50 19.55 18.76
CA ALA A 365 22.50 20.60 18.67
C ALA A 365 22.04 21.79 17.80
N LYS A 366 21.33 21.53 16.68
CA LYS A 366 20.75 22.61 15.86
C LYS A 366 19.65 23.38 16.59
N ALA A 367 18.82 22.69 17.37
CA ALA A 367 17.81 23.30 18.22
C ALA A 367 18.43 24.13 19.36
N GLY A 368 19.72 23.93 19.65
CA GLY A 368 20.41 24.56 20.78
C GLY A 368 20.12 23.88 22.12
N PHE A 369 19.61 22.65 22.10
CA PHE A 369 19.40 21.82 23.29
C PHE A 369 20.71 21.15 23.74
N LEU A 370 21.59 20.84 22.78
CA LEU A 370 22.94 20.33 23.02
C LEU A 370 23.99 21.30 22.49
N SER A 371 25.17 21.29 23.12
CA SER A 371 26.37 21.86 22.51
C SER A 371 26.91 20.98 21.38
N GLU A 372 27.75 21.55 20.52
CA GLU A 372 28.43 20.78 19.46
C GLU A 372 29.32 19.68 20.03
N GLN A 373 29.96 19.93 21.18
CA GLN A 373 30.79 18.96 21.88
C GLN A 373 29.96 17.78 22.37
N GLU A 374 28.81 18.04 23.03
CA GLU A 374 27.90 16.98 23.48
C GLU A 374 27.36 16.16 22.33
N MET A 375 27.01 16.79 21.20
CA MET A 375 26.59 16.08 19.99
C MET A 375 27.66 15.08 19.53
N LEU A 376 28.93 15.50 19.48
CA LEU A 376 30.04 14.63 19.08
C LEU A 376 30.28 13.52 20.10
N ASP A 377 30.37 13.86 21.38
CA ASP A 377 30.64 12.92 22.47
C ASP A 377 29.55 11.86 22.58
N PHE A 378 28.28 12.25 22.48
CA PHE A 378 27.17 11.31 22.52
C PHE A 378 27.13 10.46 21.24
N SER A 379 27.33 11.07 20.06
CA SER A 379 27.37 10.29 18.81
C SER A 379 28.47 9.22 18.83
N LEU A 380 29.59 9.50 19.52
CA LEU A 380 30.70 8.57 19.67
C LEU A 380 30.30 7.32 20.48
N LEU A 381 29.37 7.42 21.43
CA LEU A 381 28.78 6.25 22.13
C LEU A 381 28.12 5.30 21.13
N ALA A 382 27.29 5.82 20.22
CA ALA A 382 26.69 4.99 19.17
C ALA A 382 27.76 4.38 18.24
N ALA A 383 28.85 5.09 17.98
CA ALA A 383 29.92 4.59 17.13
C ALA A 383 30.65 3.38 17.73
N VAL A 384 30.97 3.42 19.04
CA VAL A 384 31.65 2.33 19.72
C VAL A 384 30.77 1.09 19.87
N GLU A 385 29.44 1.26 19.94
CA GLU A 385 28.49 0.15 19.91
C GLU A 385 28.35 -0.46 18.51
N LEU A 386 28.27 0.37 17.47
CA LEU A 386 27.99 -0.08 16.10
C LEU A 386 29.19 -0.73 15.39
N GLN A 387 30.40 -0.17 15.57
CA GLN A 387 31.58 -0.61 14.83
C GLN A 387 31.93 -2.09 15.03
N PRO A 388 31.96 -2.65 16.26
CA PRO A 388 32.22 -4.07 16.47
C PRO A 388 31.03 -4.97 16.11
N HIS A 389 29.80 -4.43 16.12
CA HIS A 389 28.58 -5.20 15.90
C HIS A 389 28.29 -5.50 14.43
N TYR A 390 28.61 -4.55 13.53
CA TYR A 390 28.44 -4.71 12.08
C TYR A 390 29.78 -4.85 11.37
N GLN A 391 29.78 -5.42 10.15
CA GLN A 391 31.03 -5.69 9.43
C GLN A 391 31.46 -4.56 8.48
N SER A 392 30.55 -3.64 8.15
CA SER A 392 30.81 -2.54 7.22
C SER A 392 29.66 -1.52 7.23
N TRP A 393 29.89 -0.35 6.64
CA TRP A 393 28.84 0.62 6.31
C TRP A 393 27.68 0.01 5.52
N ARG A 394 27.97 -0.95 4.63
CA ARG A 394 26.94 -1.63 3.85
C ARG A 394 26.05 -2.50 4.73
N ASP A 395 26.65 -3.17 5.71
CA ASP A 395 25.96 -4.05 6.65
C ASP A 395 25.05 -3.24 7.58
N LEU A 396 25.61 -2.19 8.21
CA LEU A 396 24.86 -1.20 8.99
C LEU A 396 23.66 -0.64 8.20
N GLY A 397 23.89 -0.17 6.97
CA GLY A 397 22.84 0.39 6.13
C GLY A 397 21.76 -0.62 5.72
N GLN A 398 22.10 -1.90 5.57
CA GLN A 398 21.14 -2.96 5.30
C GLN A 398 20.30 -3.28 6.54
N ALA A 399 20.92 -3.41 7.70
CA ALA A 399 20.23 -3.62 8.98
C ALA A 399 19.26 -2.47 9.28
N PHE A 400 19.71 -1.22 9.13
CA PHE A 400 18.89 -0.02 9.29
C PHE A 400 17.66 -0.03 8.36
N LEU A 401 17.84 -0.30 7.06
CA LEU A 401 16.73 -0.35 6.10
C LEU A 401 15.78 -1.52 6.39
N LEU A 402 16.30 -2.67 6.84
CA LEU A 402 15.48 -3.84 7.16
C LEU A 402 14.60 -3.55 8.38
N ALA A 403 15.16 -2.98 9.44
CA ALA A 403 14.41 -2.54 10.63
C ALA A 403 13.39 -1.46 10.28
N ARG A 404 13.77 -0.44 9.51
CA ARG A 404 12.84 0.59 9.02
C ARG A 404 11.65 -0.03 8.31
N TRP A 405 11.91 -0.99 7.43
CA TRP A 405 10.85 -1.67 6.69
C TRP A 405 9.97 -2.51 7.59
N TYR A 406 10.55 -3.25 8.55
CA TYR A 406 9.80 -4.09 9.48
C TYR A 406 8.91 -3.28 10.42
N TRP A 407 9.37 -2.11 10.88
CA TRP A 407 8.67 -1.27 11.85
C TRP A 407 7.28 -0.81 11.37
N LYS A 408 7.15 -0.37 10.11
CA LYS A 408 5.90 0.19 9.55
C LYS A 408 5.71 -0.16 8.06
N ALA A 409 5.62 -1.43 7.72
CA ALA A 409 5.54 -1.91 6.33
C ALA A 409 4.20 -1.66 5.62
N THR A 410 3.12 -1.44 6.37
CA THR A 410 1.76 -1.26 5.82
C THR A 410 1.35 0.21 5.71
N ASP A 411 2.15 1.12 6.29
CA ASP A 411 1.96 2.56 6.17
C ASP A 411 2.52 3.08 4.83
N LYS A 412 1.65 3.72 4.05
CA LYS A 412 2.01 4.19 2.69
C LYS A 412 2.99 5.35 2.73
N PHE A 413 2.86 6.26 3.68
CA PHE A 413 3.73 7.43 3.79
C PHE A 413 5.13 7.01 4.27
N HIS A 414 5.22 6.08 5.21
CA HIS A 414 6.46 5.46 5.65
C HIS A 414 7.14 4.66 4.54
N LEU A 415 6.40 3.89 3.74
CA LEU A 415 6.96 3.21 2.57
C LEU A 415 7.53 4.19 1.54
N PHE A 416 6.88 5.35 1.39
CA PHE A 416 7.40 6.42 0.53
C PHE A 416 8.72 6.97 1.08
N THR A 417 8.77 7.35 2.37
CA THR A 417 10.02 7.84 2.98
C THR A 417 11.11 6.77 3.01
N HIS A 418 10.76 5.50 3.19
CA HIS A 418 11.68 4.36 3.08
C HIS A 418 12.40 4.33 1.72
N CYS A 419 11.74 4.71 0.62
CA CYS A 419 12.40 4.85 -0.68
C CYS A 419 13.47 5.95 -0.70
N LEU A 420 13.25 7.06 0.02
CA LEU A 420 14.22 8.14 0.16
C LEU A 420 15.44 7.67 0.98
N PHE A 421 15.23 6.98 2.11
CA PHE A 421 16.31 6.39 2.88
C PHE A 421 17.11 5.35 2.08
N LYS A 422 16.43 4.48 1.33
CA LYS A 422 17.11 3.51 0.44
C LYS A 422 17.99 4.23 -0.59
N LYS A 423 17.53 5.36 -1.12
CA LYS A 423 18.31 6.19 -2.03
C LYS A 423 19.48 6.86 -1.32
N ALA A 424 19.29 7.34 -0.08
CA ALA A 424 20.33 7.98 0.73
C ALA A 424 21.46 7.00 1.03
N ILE A 425 21.12 5.82 1.54
CA ILE A 425 22.06 4.70 1.76
C ILE A 425 22.78 4.32 0.47
N SER A 426 22.06 4.22 -0.67
CA SER A 426 22.70 3.92 -1.95
C SER A 426 23.68 5.01 -2.39
N LYS A 427 23.42 6.29 -2.08
CA LYS A 427 24.35 7.38 -2.38
C LYS A 427 25.56 7.32 -1.45
N LEU A 428 25.34 7.14 -0.15
CA LEU A 428 26.41 6.97 0.83
C LEU A 428 27.39 5.85 0.39
N LEU A 429 26.86 4.71 -0.05
CA LEU A 429 27.69 3.59 -0.48
C LEU A 429 28.39 3.76 -1.84
N LYS A 430 27.95 4.69 -2.70
CA LYS A 430 28.38 4.75 -4.11
C LYS A 430 28.99 6.07 -4.54
N GLN A 431 28.55 7.20 -3.99
CA GLN A 431 28.99 8.53 -4.38
C GLN A 431 30.46 8.72 -4.02
N GLN A 432 31.30 9.09 -4.98
CA GLN A 432 32.70 9.42 -4.72
C GLN A 432 32.78 10.58 -3.72
N GLY A 433 33.66 10.46 -2.72
CA GLY A 433 33.80 11.45 -1.64
C GLY A 433 32.75 11.34 -0.53
N SER A 434 31.85 10.35 -0.58
CA SER A 434 30.94 10.06 0.53
C SER A 434 31.70 9.61 1.79
N PRO A 435 31.23 10.00 3.00
CA PRO A 435 31.81 9.50 4.26
C PRO A 435 31.85 7.97 4.35
N TRP A 436 30.83 7.26 3.85
CA TRP A 436 30.81 5.78 3.89
C TRP A 436 31.77 5.12 2.90
N ARG A 437 32.47 5.91 2.08
CA ARG A 437 33.53 5.47 1.17
C ARG A 437 34.91 5.97 1.57
N THR A 438 35.00 7.11 2.24
CA THR A 438 36.27 7.74 2.62
C THR A 438 36.67 7.40 4.06
N LEU A 439 35.70 7.14 4.94
CA LEU A 439 35.96 6.68 6.29
C LEU A 439 35.97 5.16 6.31
N GLU A 440 37.12 4.59 6.66
CA GLU A 440 37.26 3.15 6.85
C GLU A 440 36.35 2.69 7.99
N TRP A 441 35.72 1.51 7.82
CA TRP A 441 34.82 0.97 8.83
C TRP A 441 35.53 0.77 10.17
N ASN A 442 36.72 0.18 10.14
CA ASN A 442 37.54 -0.12 11.32
C ASN A 442 38.58 0.97 11.62
N CYS A 443 38.27 2.24 11.37
CA CYS A 443 39.18 3.31 11.78
C CYS A 443 39.22 3.41 13.31
N SER A 444 40.36 3.84 13.87
CA SER A 444 40.47 4.11 15.30
C SER A 444 39.48 5.20 15.70
N LEU A 445 38.57 4.87 16.61
CA LEU A 445 37.66 5.83 17.23
C LEU A 445 38.37 6.54 18.39
N ALA A 446 37.94 7.77 18.70
CA ALA A 446 38.34 8.43 19.93
C ALA A 446 37.74 7.70 21.14
N THR A 447 38.33 7.92 22.33
CA THR A 447 37.76 7.39 23.57
C THR A 447 36.42 8.07 23.85
N PRO A 448 35.31 7.31 23.97
CA PRO A 448 34.02 7.90 24.32
C PRO A 448 34.03 8.38 25.77
N ILE A 449 33.09 9.26 26.10
CA ILE A 449 32.70 9.45 27.51
C ILE A 449 32.21 8.12 28.09
N SER A 450 32.35 7.93 29.39
CA SER A 450 31.84 6.74 30.06
C SER A 450 30.31 6.69 30.02
N PHE A 451 29.73 5.49 30.12
CA PHE A 451 28.29 5.33 30.20
C PHE A 451 27.72 6.03 31.44
N GLU A 452 28.45 6.01 32.55
CA GLU A 452 28.09 6.68 33.80
C GLU A 452 28.03 8.20 33.61
N GLN A 453 29.00 8.80 32.93
CA GLN A 453 28.98 10.23 32.61
C GLN A 453 27.80 10.60 31.71
N PHE A 454 27.50 9.77 30.71
CA PHE A 454 26.34 9.96 29.85
C PHE A 454 25.03 9.85 30.64
N ALA A 455 24.87 8.79 31.45
CA ALA A 455 23.70 8.56 32.27
C ALA A 455 23.48 9.67 33.30
N MET A 456 24.53 10.15 33.96
CA MET A 456 24.46 11.30 34.87
C MET A 456 24.01 12.58 34.16
N THR A 457 24.45 12.77 32.91
CA THR A 457 24.03 13.93 32.12
C THR A 457 22.56 13.82 31.73
N CYS A 458 22.08 12.61 31.43
CA CYS A 458 20.71 12.37 31.00
C CYS A 458 19.69 12.39 32.14
N ASN A 459 20.01 11.75 33.26
CA ASN A 459 19.15 11.70 34.43
C ASN A 459 19.99 11.65 35.73
N PRO A 460 20.39 12.81 36.28
CA PRO A 460 21.22 12.85 37.47
C PRO A 460 20.49 12.34 38.72
N ALA A 461 19.15 12.29 38.77
CA ALA A 461 18.42 11.88 39.98
C ALA A 461 18.31 10.35 40.12
N GLU A 462 18.01 9.61 39.04
CA GLU A 462 17.95 8.14 39.06
C GLU A 462 19.33 7.47 39.11
N THR A 463 20.38 8.15 38.62
CA THR A 463 21.74 7.57 38.62
C THR A 463 22.37 7.50 40.01
N TYR A 464 22.01 8.38 40.95
CA TYR A 464 22.45 8.24 42.35
C TYR A 464 21.85 6.98 43.01
N GLU A 465 20.61 6.60 42.67
CA GLU A 465 19.99 5.37 43.19
C GLU A 465 20.67 4.11 42.62
N LEU A 466 20.97 4.08 41.32
CA LEU A 466 21.70 2.97 40.68
C LEU A 466 23.14 2.82 41.19
N MET A 467 23.80 3.93 41.55
CA MET A 467 25.17 3.90 42.08
C MET A 467 25.24 3.50 43.56
N ASP A 468 24.19 3.74 44.34
CA ASP A 468 24.09 3.26 45.72
C ASP A 468 23.82 1.75 45.77
N GLU A 469 23.03 1.19 44.84
CA GLU A 469 22.78 -0.25 44.76
C GLU A 469 24.04 -1.07 44.38
N ASP A 470 24.88 -0.56 43.47
CA ASP A 470 26.14 -1.22 43.05
C ASP A 470 27.27 -1.13 44.12
N GLN A 471 27.14 -0.22 45.10
CA GLN A 471 28.07 -0.16 46.24
C GLN A 471 27.76 -1.21 47.31
N ASP A 472 26.49 -1.56 47.51
CA ASP A 472 26.10 -2.61 48.45
C ASP A 472 26.54 -4.00 47.97
N ASP A 473 26.56 -4.27 46.66
CA ASP A 473 27.02 -5.55 46.11
C ASP A 473 28.56 -5.70 46.13
N LYS A 474 29.32 -4.59 46.19
CA LYS A 474 30.79 -4.62 46.37
C LYS A 474 31.25 -4.75 47.82
N LEU A 475 30.37 -4.54 48.80
CA LEU A 475 30.69 -4.71 50.22
C LEU A 475 30.55 -6.14 50.73
N VAL A 476 30.06 -7.08 49.90
CA VAL A 476 29.88 -8.49 50.29
C VAL A 476 31.14 -9.34 50.07
N ASP A 477 32.10 -8.90 49.25
CA ASP A 477 33.27 -9.74 48.86
C ASP A 477 34.58 -9.44 49.64
N GLU A 478 34.60 -8.50 50.60
CA GLU A 478 35.78 -8.22 51.44
C GLU A 478 35.70 -8.79 52.87
N SER A 479 34.74 -9.68 53.17
CA SER A 479 34.62 -10.31 54.51
C SER A 479 35.15 -11.75 54.62
N VAL A 480 35.88 -12.25 53.62
CA VAL A 480 36.56 -13.55 53.68
C VAL A 480 38.08 -13.38 53.57
N TYR A 481 38.72 -12.96 54.67
CA TYR A 481 40.11 -13.31 55.01
C TYR A 481 40.32 -13.36 56.52
#